data_AF-X1B2L8-F1
#
_entry.id   AF-X1B2L8-F1
#
_cell.length_a   1.000
_cell.length_b   1.000
_cell.length_c   1.000
_cell.angle_alpha   90.00
_cell.angle_beta   90.00
_cell.angle_gamma   90.00
#
_symmetry.space_group_name_H-M   'P 1'
#
loop_
_entity.id
_entity.type
_entity.pdbx_description
1 polymer ?
#
loop_
_entity_poly.entity_id
_entity_poly.type
_entity_poly.pdbx_seq_one_letter_code
_entity_poly.pdbx_strand_id
1 'polypeptide(L)'
;AGVELLVNDANYDQNVQNQAIEQWILQEVDGVILAPADFTGVKTALDALEKANIPVVTLNAPLAGSTYAAVISDTVEQGTIAGELLEKALLAADIPMEGPIVYQTLPFVHPNAATRAKGFVDVFTKYPDIEIIELTG
;
A
#
# COMPACT_ATOMS: atom_id res chain seq x y z
N ALA A 1 27.87 0.56 8.12
CA ALA A 1 28.00 0.48 9.59
C ALA A 1 27.54 1.80 10.17
N GLY A 2 26.77 1.78 11.27
CA GLY A 2 26.47 2.97 12.07
C GLY A 2 25.01 3.30 12.36
N VAL A 3 24.07 2.35 12.30
CA VAL A 3 22.68 2.56 12.75
C VAL A 3 22.28 1.42 13.68
N GLU A 4 21.75 1.75 14.86
CA GLU A 4 21.05 0.79 15.72
C GLU A 4 19.59 0.74 15.28
N LEU A 5 19.09 -0.46 14.98
CA LEU A 5 17.72 -0.64 14.52
C LEU A 5 16.85 -1.17 15.67
N LEU A 6 15.90 -0.37 16.11
CA LEU A 6 14.80 -0.80 16.96
C LEU A 6 13.64 -1.24 16.07
N VAL A 7 13.13 -2.45 16.26
CA VAL A 7 12.03 -3.01 15.46
C VAL A 7 10.84 -3.30 16.36
N ASN A 8 9.66 -2.87 15.93
CA ASN A 8 8.39 -3.28 16.50
C ASN A 8 7.51 -3.83 15.37
N ASP A 9 6.96 -5.03 15.59
CA ASP A 9 5.88 -5.57 14.77
C ASP A 9 4.57 -5.38 15.52
N ALA A 10 3.73 -4.48 14.99
CA ALA A 10 2.45 -4.17 15.58
C ALA A 10 1.36 -5.21 15.27
N ASN A 11 1.61 -6.15 14.34
CA ASN A 11 0.65 -7.17 13.90
C ASN A 11 -0.76 -6.59 13.60
N TYR A 12 -0.80 -5.50 12.83
CA TYR A 12 -2.01 -4.74 12.50
C TYR A 12 -2.77 -4.12 13.70
N ASP A 13 -2.19 -4.10 14.90
CA ASP A 13 -2.76 -3.44 16.08
C ASP A 13 -2.26 -1.99 16.20
N GLN A 14 -3.16 -1.03 15.96
CA GLN A 14 -2.83 0.40 16.04
C GLN A 14 -2.38 0.84 17.45
N ASN A 15 -2.89 0.21 18.51
CA ASN A 15 -2.48 0.55 19.87
C ASN A 15 -1.07 0.09 20.15
N VAL A 16 -0.69 -1.11 19.70
CA VAL A 16 0.69 -1.61 19.80
C VAL A 16 1.66 -0.70 19.04
N GLN A 17 1.29 -0.28 17.82
CA GLN A 17 2.09 0.67 17.06
C GLN A 17 2.26 2.02 17.79
N ASN A 18 1.18 2.56 18.37
CA ASN A 18 1.25 3.82 19.12
C ASN A 18 2.13 3.69 20.36
N GLN A 19 2.03 2.60 21.12
CA GLN A 19 2.87 2.35 22.31
C GLN A 19 4.36 2.27 21.93
N ALA A 20 4.70 1.62 20.81
CA ALA A 20 6.08 1.57 20.33
C ALA A 20 6.61 2.96 19.98
N ILE A 21 5.79 3.79 19.33
CA ILE A 21 6.14 5.17 18.97
C ILE A 21 6.33 6.04 20.21
N GLU A 22 5.46 5.92 21.22
CA GLU A 22 5.62 6.60 22.50
C GLU A 22 6.94 6.21 23.19
N GLN A 23 7.30 4.92 23.17
CA GLN A 23 8.57 4.44 23.69
C GLN A 23 9.76 5.02 22.93
N TRP A 24 9.71 5.03 21.59
CA TRP A 24 10.79 5.59 20.78
C TRP A 24 10.95 7.10 20.95
N ILE A 25 9.86 7.84 21.16
CA ILE A 25 9.91 9.26 21.54
C ILE A 25 10.63 9.43 22.88
N LEU A 26 10.31 8.61 23.89
CA LEU A 26 10.97 8.65 25.21
C LEU A 26 12.46 8.26 25.14
N GLN A 27 12.82 7.38 24.20
CA GLN A 27 14.21 7.00 23.93
C GLN A 27 14.96 8.02 23.09
N GLU A 28 14.31 9.11 22.66
CA GLU A 28 14.91 10.18 21.84
C GLU A 28 15.56 9.64 20.56
N VAL A 29 14.87 8.71 19.85
CA VAL A 29 15.40 8.16 18.60
C VAL A 29 15.61 9.25 17.54
N ASP A 30 16.62 9.07 16.69
CA ASP A 30 16.97 10.04 15.65
C ASP A 30 15.97 10.10 14.48
N GLY A 31 15.12 9.08 14.32
CA GLY A 31 14.12 9.01 13.26
C GLY A 31 13.32 7.71 13.26
N VAL A 32 12.20 7.70 12.54
CA VAL A 32 11.29 6.54 12.45
C VAL A 32 11.01 6.19 10.99
N ILE A 33 11.08 4.90 10.67
CA ILE A 33 10.48 4.34 9.45
C ILE A 33 9.15 3.70 9.83
N LEU A 34 8.06 4.14 9.19
CA LEU A 34 6.72 3.73 9.57
C LEU A 34 5.95 3.11 8.39
N ALA A 35 5.53 1.87 8.57
CA ALA A 35 4.43 1.25 7.83
C ALA A 35 3.19 1.23 8.75
N PRO A 36 2.08 1.89 8.38
CA PRO A 36 0.94 2.06 9.28
C PRO A 36 0.20 0.75 9.51
N ALA A 37 -0.24 0.52 10.75
CA ALA A 37 -1.23 -0.53 11.05
C ALA A 37 -2.62 -0.15 10.50
N ASP A 38 -3.00 1.12 10.64
CA ASP A 38 -4.18 1.72 10.02
C ASP A 38 -3.82 3.03 9.27
N PHE A 39 -4.27 3.17 8.03
CA PHE A 39 -3.89 4.29 7.14
C PHE A 39 -4.42 5.65 7.58
N THR A 40 -5.45 5.68 8.44
CA THR A 40 -6.07 6.91 8.97
C THR A 40 -5.73 7.11 10.44
N GLY A 41 -5.85 6.05 11.25
CA GLY A 41 -5.59 6.04 12.70
C GLY A 41 -4.14 6.35 13.06
N VAL A 42 -3.20 6.14 12.13
CA VAL A 42 -1.79 6.49 12.32
C VAL A 42 -1.52 7.98 12.49
N LYS A 43 -2.47 8.85 12.13
CA LYS A 43 -2.31 10.31 12.23
C LYS A 43 -1.87 10.75 13.63
N THR A 44 -2.47 10.19 14.69
CA THR A 44 -2.11 10.54 16.08
C THR A 44 -0.64 10.23 16.38
N ALA A 45 -0.12 9.14 15.85
CA ALA A 45 1.27 8.74 16.02
C ALA A 45 2.23 9.66 15.26
N LEU A 46 1.86 10.06 14.04
CA LEU A 46 2.61 11.04 13.24
C LEU A 46 2.67 12.41 13.92
N ASP A 47 1.54 12.90 14.43
CA ASP A 47 1.47 14.17 15.14
C ASP A 47 2.34 14.16 16.42
N ALA A 48 2.44 13.01 17.11
CA ALA A 48 3.31 12.85 18.28
C ALA A 48 4.80 12.92 17.92
N LEU A 49 5.20 12.26 16.83
CA LEU A 49 6.58 12.28 16.32
C LEU A 49 6.96 13.67 15.82
N GLU A 50 6.07 14.36 15.10
CA GLU A 50 6.27 15.74 14.65
C GLU A 50 6.47 16.68 15.85
N LYS A 51 5.64 16.57 16.89
CA LYS A 51 5.77 17.37 18.11
C LYS A 51 7.09 17.12 18.86
N ALA A 52 7.63 15.90 18.78
CA ALA A 52 8.93 15.55 19.33
C ALA A 52 10.12 15.97 18.44
N ASN A 53 9.85 16.54 17.26
CA ASN A 53 10.85 16.86 16.21
C ASN A 53 11.60 15.63 15.69
N ILE A 54 10.95 14.46 15.67
CA ILE A 54 11.52 13.22 15.13
C ILE A 54 11.08 13.05 13.67
N PRO A 55 12.01 12.99 12.71
CA PRO A 55 11.66 12.85 11.29
C PRO A 55 11.10 11.45 11.01
N VAL A 56 10.03 11.41 10.20
CA VAL A 56 9.35 10.16 9.81
C VAL A 56 9.47 9.92 8.32
N VAL A 57 9.99 8.75 7.94
CA VAL A 57 9.91 8.22 6.58
C VAL A 57 8.82 7.15 6.54
N THR A 58 7.85 7.32 5.66
CA THR A 58 6.78 6.33 5.50
C THR A 58 7.11 5.29 4.45
N LEU A 59 6.58 4.09 4.62
CA LEU A 59 6.82 2.95 3.75
C LEU A 59 5.50 2.30 3.30
N ASN A 60 5.51 1.77 2.08
CA ASN A 60 4.47 0.93 1.47
C ASN A 60 3.21 1.68 1.05
N ALA A 61 2.44 2.27 1.98
CA ALA A 61 1.14 2.84 1.66
C ALA A 61 1.11 4.37 1.85
N PRO A 62 0.36 5.12 1.00
CA PRO A 62 0.00 6.49 1.33
C PRO A 62 -0.88 6.49 2.58
N LEU A 63 -0.74 7.53 3.40
CA LEU A 63 -1.43 7.65 4.69
C LEU A 63 -1.89 9.08 4.95
N ALA A 64 -2.78 9.24 5.93
CA ALA A 64 -3.23 10.56 6.36
C ALA A 64 -2.15 11.25 7.22
N GLY A 65 -1.70 12.44 6.80
CA GLY A 65 -0.77 13.28 7.57
C GLY A 65 0.45 13.75 6.78
N SER A 66 1.35 14.45 7.46
CA SER A 66 2.61 14.95 6.91
C SER A 66 3.76 14.06 7.35
N THR A 67 4.71 13.83 6.44
CA THR A 67 5.90 12.99 6.69
C THR A 67 7.11 13.65 6.04
N TYR A 68 8.31 13.33 6.51
CA TYR A 68 9.53 13.88 5.92
C TYR A 68 9.75 13.36 4.50
N ALA A 69 9.50 12.07 4.30
CA ALA A 69 9.52 11.42 2.99
C ALA A 69 8.56 10.22 2.97
N ALA A 70 8.14 9.84 1.78
CA ALA A 70 7.36 8.63 1.54
C ALA A 70 8.06 7.75 0.52
N VAL A 71 8.28 6.48 0.89
CA VAL A 71 8.82 5.43 0.03
C VAL A 71 7.66 4.51 -0.31
N ILE A 72 6.96 4.86 -1.39
CA ILE A 72 5.79 4.14 -1.90
C ILE A 72 6.04 3.74 -3.35
N SER A 73 5.34 2.70 -3.81
CA SER A 73 5.35 2.33 -5.23
C SER A 73 4.21 2.98 -5.98
N ASP A 74 4.39 3.23 -7.29
CA ASP A 74 3.25 3.45 -8.18
C ASP A 74 2.48 2.15 -8.32
N THR A 75 1.35 2.09 -7.64
CA THR A 75 0.50 0.90 -7.56
C THR A 75 -0.47 0.83 -8.72
N VAL A 76 -0.74 1.94 -9.41
CA VAL A 76 -1.47 1.93 -10.68
C VAL A 76 -0.59 1.29 -11.74
N GLU A 77 0.68 1.71 -11.86
CA GLU A 77 1.64 1.10 -12.80
C GLU A 77 1.78 -0.41 -12.56
N GLN A 78 1.87 -0.85 -11.30
CA GLN A 78 1.88 -2.28 -10.96
C GLN A 78 0.65 -3.03 -11.46
N GLY A 79 -0.54 -2.43 -11.29
CA GLY A 79 -1.80 -2.98 -11.80
C GLY A 79 -1.80 -3.08 -13.32
N THR A 80 -1.38 -2.01 -14.00
CA THR A 80 -1.27 -1.95 -15.46
C THR A 80 -0.34 -3.03 -15.99
N ILE A 81 0.86 -3.17 -15.41
CA ILE A 81 1.81 -4.22 -15.81
C ILE A 81 1.18 -5.62 -15.67
N ALA A 82 0.46 -5.87 -14.57
CA ALA A 82 -0.22 -7.15 -14.37
C ALA A 82 -1.30 -7.41 -15.44
N GLY A 83 -2.11 -6.40 -15.77
CA GLY A 83 -3.12 -6.48 -16.81
C GLY A 83 -2.52 -6.71 -18.20
N GLU A 84 -1.47 -5.96 -18.55
CA GLU A 84 -0.77 -6.07 -19.84
C GLU A 84 -0.09 -7.44 -20.01
N LEU A 85 0.45 -8.01 -18.94
CA LEU A 85 1.00 -9.37 -18.97
C LEU A 85 -0.07 -10.41 -19.24
N LEU A 86 -1.26 -10.28 -18.64
CA LEU A 86 -2.40 -11.16 -18.91
C LEU A 86 -2.91 -10.99 -20.35
N GLU A 87 -3.14 -9.75 -20.80
CA GLU A 87 -3.52 -9.43 -22.18
C GLU A 87 -2.56 -10.09 -23.17
N LYS A 88 -1.25 -9.89 -22.98
CA LYS A 88 -0.21 -10.48 -23.82
C LYS A 88 -0.28 -12.01 -23.83
N ALA A 89 -0.53 -12.64 -22.68
CA ALA A 89 -0.63 -14.09 -22.59
C ALA A 89 -1.87 -14.63 -23.33
N LEU A 90 -3.02 -13.96 -23.22
CA LEU A 90 -4.25 -14.34 -23.92
C LEU A 90 -4.08 -14.23 -25.45
N LEU A 91 -3.55 -13.10 -25.92
CA LEU A 91 -3.27 -12.89 -27.34
C LEU A 91 -2.25 -13.89 -27.90
N ALA A 92 -1.19 -14.20 -27.16
CA ALA A 92 -0.19 -15.17 -27.57
C ALA A 92 -0.73 -16.62 -27.61
N ALA A 93 -1.85 -16.89 -26.93
CA ALA A 93 -2.53 -18.18 -26.94
C ALA A 93 -3.71 -18.23 -27.93
N ASP A 94 -3.87 -17.22 -28.80
CA ASP A 94 -4.99 -17.07 -29.72
C ASP A 94 -6.36 -17.11 -29.01
N ILE A 95 -6.41 -16.68 -27.74
CA ILE A 95 -7.67 -16.58 -26.98
C ILE A 95 -8.34 -15.25 -27.36
N PRO A 96 -9.61 -15.27 -27.82
CA PRO A 96 -10.34 -14.05 -28.13
C PRO A 96 -10.48 -13.17 -26.88
N MET A 97 -10.39 -11.85 -27.07
CA MET A 97 -10.58 -10.87 -25.99
C MET A 97 -12.08 -10.65 -25.74
N GLU A 98 -12.74 -11.71 -25.26
CA GLU A 98 -14.17 -11.76 -24.93
C GLU A 98 -14.41 -12.60 -23.67
N GLY A 99 -15.49 -12.29 -22.94
CA GLY A 99 -15.90 -13.02 -21.75
C GLY A 99 -15.26 -12.53 -20.44
N PRO A 100 -15.42 -13.30 -19.34
CA PRO A 100 -15.08 -12.85 -18.01
C PRO A 100 -13.57 -12.94 -17.72
N ILE A 101 -13.00 -11.86 -17.19
CA ILE A 101 -11.71 -11.87 -16.49
C ILE A 101 -11.97 -11.62 -15.01
N VAL A 102 -11.53 -12.56 -14.19
CA VAL A 102 -11.72 -12.54 -12.74
C VAL A 102 -10.42 -12.12 -12.07
N TYR A 103 -10.49 -11.14 -11.15
CA TYR A 103 -9.38 -10.75 -10.29
C TYR A 103 -9.82 -10.70 -8.83
N GLN A 104 -8.88 -10.82 -7.89
CA GLN A 104 -9.16 -10.82 -6.46
C GLN A 104 -8.37 -9.71 -5.75
N THR A 105 -9.00 -9.08 -4.76
CA THR A 105 -8.38 -8.07 -3.89
C THR A 105 -8.25 -8.55 -2.44
N LEU A 106 -7.63 -7.73 -1.58
CA LEU A 106 -7.52 -7.99 -0.15
C LEU A 106 -8.91 -7.96 0.52
N PRO A 107 -9.15 -8.73 1.61
CA PRO A 107 -10.44 -8.78 2.31
C PRO A 107 -10.71 -7.54 3.19
N PHE A 108 -9.96 -6.45 2.97
CA PHE A 108 -10.09 -5.19 3.69
C PHE A 108 -9.63 -4.02 2.82
N VAL A 109 -10.02 -2.80 3.21
CA VAL A 109 -9.70 -1.59 2.46
C VAL A 109 -8.21 -1.24 2.64
N HIS A 110 -7.45 -1.37 1.56
CA HIS A 110 -6.06 -0.95 1.49
C HIS A 110 -5.88 -0.01 0.28
N PRO A 111 -5.30 1.20 0.44
CA PRO A 111 -5.18 2.17 -0.66
C PRO A 111 -4.43 1.61 -1.87
N ASN A 112 -3.30 0.93 -1.64
CA ASN A 112 -2.55 0.25 -2.70
C ASN A 112 -3.33 -0.84 -3.45
N ALA A 113 -4.30 -1.52 -2.80
CA ALA A 113 -5.09 -2.54 -3.47
C ALA A 113 -6.07 -1.91 -4.45
N ALA A 114 -6.71 -0.80 -4.05
CA ALA A 114 -7.63 -0.05 -4.91
C ALA A 114 -6.93 0.53 -6.16
N THR A 115 -5.73 1.08 -6.01
CA THR A 115 -4.96 1.63 -7.14
C THR A 115 -4.39 0.55 -8.06
N ARG A 116 -4.00 -0.62 -7.54
CA ARG A 116 -3.66 -1.79 -8.37
C ARG A 116 -4.85 -2.30 -9.16
N ALA A 117 -6.01 -2.43 -8.51
CA ALA A 117 -7.25 -2.84 -9.16
C ALA A 117 -7.58 -1.89 -10.32
N LYS A 118 -7.47 -0.58 -10.09
CA LYS A 118 -7.65 0.43 -11.14
C LYS A 118 -6.71 0.19 -12.34
N GLY A 119 -5.40 0.08 -12.10
CA GLY A 119 -4.43 -0.12 -13.18
C GLY A 119 -4.71 -1.40 -13.99
N PHE A 120 -5.06 -2.49 -13.30
CA PHE A 120 -5.42 -3.75 -13.94
C PHE A 120 -6.69 -3.64 -14.79
N VAL A 121 -7.76 -3.06 -14.23
CA VAL A 121 -9.05 -2.89 -14.90
C VAL A 121 -8.91 -2.01 -16.15
N ASP A 122 -8.15 -0.91 -16.05
CA ASP A 122 -8.00 0.05 -17.14
C ASP A 122 -7.44 -0.58 -18.42
N VAL A 123 -6.56 -1.58 -18.31
CA VAL A 123 -5.98 -2.31 -19.47
C VAL A 123 -7.07 -2.91 -20.35
N PHE A 124 -8.15 -3.42 -19.75
CA PHE A 124 -9.18 -4.15 -20.46
C PHE A 124 -10.34 -3.29 -20.94
N THR A 125 -10.40 -2.01 -20.55
CA THR A 125 -11.48 -1.07 -20.96
C THR A 125 -11.55 -0.87 -22.48
N LYS A 126 -10.47 -1.18 -23.21
CA LYS A 126 -10.40 -1.15 -24.68
C LYS A 126 -11.09 -2.35 -25.37
N TYR A 127 -11.47 -3.37 -24.61
CA TYR A 127 -12.16 -4.57 -25.11
C TYR A 127 -13.63 -4.57 -24.67
N PRO A 128 -14.57 -4.23 -25.58
CA PRO A 128 -15.97 -4.07 -25.20
C PRO A 128 -16.66 -5.39 -24.80
N ASP A 129 -16.13 -6.52 -25.25
CA ASP A 129 -16.68 -7.86 -25.00
C ASP A 129 -16.06 -8.54 -23.76
N ILE A 130 -15.10 -7.87 -23.09
CA ILE A 130 -14.55 -8.33 -21.81
C ILE A 130 -15.42 -7.82 -20.65
N GLU A 131 -15.76 -8.74 -19.76
CA GLU A 131 -16.39 -8.43 -18.47
C GLU A 131 -15.35 -8.59 -17.36
N ILE A 132 -15.07 -7.53 -16.60
CA ILE A 132 -14.18 -7.62 -15.43
C ILE A 132 -15.00 -7.91 -14.18
N ILE A 133 -14.63 -8.99 -13.48
CA ILE A 133 -15.28 -9.45 -12.25
C ILE A 133 -14.28 -9.38 -11.10
N GLU A 134 -14.61 -8.58 -10.08
CA GLU A 134 -13.85 -8.51 -8.83
C GLU A 134 -14.38 -9.55 -7.83
N LEU A 135 -13.49 -10.38 -7.29
CA LEU A 135 -13.77 -11.20 -6.11
C LEU A 135 -13.32 -10.46 -4.86
N THR A 136 -14.30 -10.12 -4.01
CA THR A 136 -14.03 -9.68 -2.64
C THR A 136 -13.77 -10.91 -1.77
N GLY A 137 -12.59 -10.95 -1.14
CA GLY A 137 -12.24 -11.95 -0.14
C GLY A 137 -12.92 -11.72 1.20
#